data_AF-A0A6N6JVA4-F1
#
_entry.id   AF-A0A6N6JVA4-F1
#
_cell.length_a   1.000
_cell.length_b   1.000
_cell.length_c   1.000
_cell.angle_alpha   90.00
_cell.angle_beta   90.00
_cell.angle_gamma   90.00
#
_symmetry.space_group_name_H-M   'P 1'
#
loop_
_entity.id
_entity.type
_entity.pdbx_description
1 polymer ?
#
loop_
_entity_poly.entity_id
_entity_poly.type
_entity_poly.pdbx_seq_one_letter_code
_entity_poly.pdbx_strand_id
1 'polypeptide(L)'
;MRIQPAKSPARAAVILVPKRLMADASALHSARFFAAGGYACEVLELSRSPRRLLDLSSTEILDAAAKVRGAARRLKREEGVARVGVVGAWVGGTLALLASDCEADACAVVCPYVRLPLGTGSEVPEPLDVAARAKMPILAVFGELDAEVPLEDVRALERVLSDSQREDQTYTYPGVGHAFFDNEQGNREYREAAERDLWQRIEKFFEGSMG
;
A
#
# COMPACT_ATOMS: atom_id res chain seq x y z
N MET A 1 -10.32 -8.58 -8.70
CA MET A 1 -11.15 -9.61 -8.02
C MET A 1 -11.76 -9.01 -6.76
N ARG A 2 -13.06 -9.23 -6.48
CA ARG A 2 -13.75 -8.68 -5.31
C ARG A 2 -13.97 -9.70 -4.21
N ILE A 3 -13.90 -9.25 -2.96
CA ILE A 3 -14.29 -10.01 -1.77
C ILE A 3 -15.18 -9.12 -0.90
N GLN A 4 -16.34 -9.64 -0.52
CA GLN A 4 -17.29 -8.92 0.32
C GLN A 4 -17.18 -9.36 1.79
N PRO A 5 -17.45 -8.47 2.75
CA PRO A 5 -17.52 -8.85 4.15
C PRO A 5 -18.74 -9.72 4.42
N ALA A 6 -18.70 -10.49 5.51
CA ALA A 6 -19.82 -11.37 5.88
C ALA A 6 -21.08 -10.60 6.31
N LYS A 7 -20.93 -9.37 6.83
CA LYS A 7 -22.02 -8.49 7.24
C LYS A 7 -22.17 -7.34 6.25
N SER A 8 -23.41 -7.03 5.88
CA SER A 8 -23.78 -5.92 5.00
C SER A 8 -24.63 -4.89 5.77
N PRO A 9 -24.50 -3.57 5.48
CA PRO A 9 -23.56 -2.97 4.54
C PRO A 9 -22.11 -3.02 5.03
N ALA A 10 -21.15 -2.93 4.11
CA ALA A 10 -19.73 -2.81 4.45
C ALA A 10 -19.49 -1.50 5.21
N ARG A 11 -18.59 -1.51 6.20
CA ARG A 11 -18.23 -0.28 6.97
C ARG A 11 -17.50 0.74 6.10
N ALA A 12 -16.66 0.23 5.21
CA ALA A 12 -15.80 0.97 4.31
C ALA A 12 -15.28 0.00 3.23
N ALA A 13 -14.51 0.52 2.27
CA ALA A 13 -13.93 -0.28 1.21
C ALA A 13 -12.38 -0.23 1.22
N VAL A 14 -11.73 -1.24 0.64
CA VAL A 14 -10.26 -1.32 0.51
C VAL A 14 -9.86 -1.78 -0.89
N ILE A 15 -9.00 -1.00 -1.54
CA ILE A 15 -8.29 -1.39 -2.75
C ILE A 15 -6.97 -2.04 -2.37
N LEU A 16 -6.73 -3.23 -2.91
CA LEU A 16 -5.48 -3.97 -2.73
C LEU A 16 -4.67 -3.96 -4.01
N VAL A 17 -3.45 -3.42 -3.93
CA VAL A 17 -2.50 -3.32 -5.03
C VAL A 17 -1.42 -4.39 -4.86
N PRO A 18 -1.41 -5.45 -5.68
CA PRO A 18 -0.49 -6.56 -5.48
C PRO A 18 0.98 -6.20 -5.69
N LYS A 19 1.85 -6.94 -5.00
CA LYS A 19 3.31 -6.76 -4.98
C LYS A 19 4.05 -6.92 -6.31
N ARG A 20 3.40 -7.56 -7.29
CA ARG A 20 3.95 -7.76 -8.64
C ARG A 20 2.96 -7.32 -9.72
N LEU A 21 2.04 -6.41 -9.39
CA LEU A 21 0.93 -5.94 -10.25
C LEU A 21 -0.06 -7.02 -10.70
N MET A 22 0.06 -8.22 -10.14
CA MET A 22 -0.76 -9.37 -10.48
C MET A 22 -1.32 -10.00 -9.21
N ALA A 23 -2.58 -10.41 -9.21
CA ALA A 23 -3.19 -11.03 -8.03
C ALA A 23 -2.48 -12.35 -7.67
N ASP A 24 -2.16 -12.52 -6.39
CA ASP A 24 -1.49 -13.70 -5.87
C ASP A 24 -2.08 -14.13 -4.50
N ALA A 25 -1.50 -15.18 -3.91
CA ALA A 25 -1.95 -15.71 -2.62
C ALA A 25 -1.84 -14.68 -1.49
N SER A 26 -0.84 -13.80 -1.52
CA SER A 26 -0.67 -12.74 -0.54
C SER A 26 -1.77 -11.68 -0.68
N ALA A 27 -2.05 -11.21 -1.90
CA ALA A 27 -3.15 -10.26 -2.13
C ALA A 27 -4.52 -10.84 -1.74
N LEU A 28 -4.74 -12.13 -1.97
CA LEU A 28 -5.92 -12.87 -1.52
C LEU A 28 -6.02 -12.95 0.01
N HIS A 29 -4.90 -13.21 0.69
CA HIS A 29 -4.83 -13.22 2.15
C HIS A 29 -5.21 -11.85 2.71
N SER A 30 -4.62 -10.78 2.18
CA SER A 30 -4.94 -9.39 2.55
C SER A 30 -6.42 -9.08 2.36
N ALA A 31 -7.01 -9.48 1.23
CA ALA A 31 -8.43 -9.24 0.96
C ALA A 31 -9.36 -9.96 1.94
N ARG A 32 -9.00 -11.19 2.34
CA ARG A 32 -9.76 -11.94 3.35
C ARG A 32 -9.63 -11.32 4.74
N PHE A 33 -8.45 -10.83 5.10
CA PHE A 33 -8.21 -10.13 6.35
C PHE A 33 -9.12 -8.91 6.48
N PHE A 34 -9.12 -8.01 5.48
CA PHE A 34 -10.00 -6.84 5.48
C PHE A 34 -11.48 -7.21 5.39
N ALA A 35 -11.87 -8.23 4.60
CA ALA A 35 -13.26 -8.67 4.54
C ALA A 35 -13.75 -9.20 5.91
N ALA A 36 -12.90 -9.88 6.68
CA ALA A 36 -13.22 -10.30 8.04
C ALA A 36 -13.40 -9.10 8.99
N GLY A 37 -12.64 -8.02 8.77
CA GLY A 37 -12.79 -6.73 9.47
C GLY A 37 -14.00 -5.88 9.03
N GLY A 38 -14.83 -6.36 8.10
CA GLY A 38 -16.06 -5.68 7.66
C GLY A 38 -15.90 -4.79 6.43
N TYR A 39 -14.77 -4.85 5.73
CA TYR A 39 -14.48 -4.02 4.57
C TYR A 39 -14.83 -4.72 3.24
N ALA A 40 -15.43 -3.99 2.30
CA ALA A 40 -15.54 -4.44 0.91
C ALA A 40 -14.19 -4.32 0.21
N CYS A 41 -13.67 -5.39 -0.37
CA CYS A 41 -12.30 -5.44 -0.88
C CYS A 41 -12.26 -5.66 -2.39
N GLU A 42 -11.36 -4.97 -3.08
CA GLU A 42 -11.02 -5.25 -4.47
C GLU A 42 -9.51 -5.37 -4.66
N VAL A 43 -9.07 -6.57 -5.06
CA VAL A 43 -7.70 -6.82 -5.51
C VAL A 43 -7.57 -6.42 -6.98
N LEU A 44 -6.64 -5.53 -7.29
CA LEU A 44 -6.42 -5.07 -8.65
C LEU A 44 -5.53 -6.03 -9.45
N GLU A 45 -5.92 -6.24 -10.70
CA GLU A 45 -5.14 -6.96 -11.70
C GLU A 45 -4.58 -5.92 -12.69
N LEU A 46 -3.37 -5.42 -12.43
CA LEU A 46 -2.78 -4.30 -13.18
C LEU A 46 -1.86 -4.77 -14.31
N SER A 47 -1.47 -6.04 -14.30
CA SER A 47 -0.67 -6.68 -15.35
C SER A 47 -1.13 -8.11 -15.63
N ARG A 48 -0.77 -8.65 -16.80
CA ARG A 48 -1.04 -10.06 -17.18
C ARG A 48 0.09 -11.01 -16.76
N SER A 49 1.21 -10.46 -16.29
CA SER A 49 2.36 -11.21 -15.81
C SER A 49 2.96 -10.45 -14.63
N PRO A 50 3.72 -11.13 -13.74
CA PRO A 50 4.41 -10.46 -12.65
C PRO A 50 5.36 -9.37 -13.19
N ARG A 51 5.31 -8.17 -12.61
CA ARG A 51 6.18 -7.04 -12.95
C ARG A 51 6.88 -6.51 -11.68
N ARG A 52 8.13 -6.07 -11.81
CA ARG A 52 8.81 -5.25 -10.80
C ARG A 52 8.75 -3.78 -11.20
N LEU A 53 8.94 -2.87 -10.26
CA LEU A 53 8.92 -1.43 -10.54
C LEU A 53 9.96 -1.04 -11.60
N LEU A 54 11.18 -1.62 -11.52
CA LEU A 54 12.26 -1.37 -12.47
C LEU A 54 11.96 -1.83 -13.90
N ASP A 55 10.96 -2.70 -14.07
CA ASP A 55 10.53 -3.18 -15.39
C ASP A 55 9.46 -2.24 -16.00
N LEU A 56 9.04 -1.17 -15.32
CA LEU A 56 7.99 -0.24 -15.75
C LEU A 56 8.58 1.07 -16.29
N SER A 57 8.03 1.54 -17.40
CA SER A 57 8.22 2.92 -17.86
C SER A 57 7.49 3.93 -16.96
N SER A 58 7.91 5.20 -16.99
CA SER A 58 7.20 6.29 -16.30
C SER A 58 5.71 6.34 -16.68
N THR A 59 5.38 6.13 -17.94
CA THR A 59 3.99 6.08 -18.43
C THR A 59 3.20 4.91 -17.81
N GLU A 60 3.80 3.72 -17.72
CA GLU A 60 3.15 2.56 -17.06
C GLU A 60 2.91 2.81 -15.57
N ILE A 61 3.85 3.46 -14.87
CA ILE A 61 3.69 3.82 -13.46
C ILE A 61 2.54 4.82 -13.28
N LEU A 62 2.50 5.87 -14.12
CA LEU A 62 1.46 6.89 -14.09
C LEU A 62 0.08 6.30 -14.39
N ASP A 63 -0.03 5.45 -15.41
CA ASP A 63 -1.27 4.76 -15.77
C ASP A 63 -1.73 3.80 -14.66
N ALA A 64 -0.81 3.03 -14.07
CA ALA A 64 -1.12 2.14 -12.96
C ALA A 64 -1.63 2.92 -11.73
N ALA A 65 -0.98 4.04 -11.36
CA ALA A 65 -1.44 4.90 -10.29
C ALA A 65 -2.82 5.51 -10.59
N ALA A 66 -3.06 5.92 -11.84
CA ALA A 66 -4.38 6.40 -12.28
C ALA A 66 -5.46 5.33 -12.17
N LYS A 67 -5.15 4.07 -12.51
CA LYS A 67 -6.06 2.92 -12.34
C LYS A 67 -6.37 2.65 -10.87
N VAL A 68 -5.39 2.76 -9.97
CA VAL A 68 -5.62 2.66 -8.52
C VAL A 68 -6.62 3.72 -8.06
N ARG A 69 -6.41 4.98 -8.43
CA ARG A 69 -7.32 6.10 -8.11
C ARG A 69 -8.74 5.87 -8.66
N GLY A 70 -8.83 5.44 -9.92
CA GLY A 70 -10.11 5.14 -10.57
C GLY A 70 -10.86 3.99 -9.90
N ALA A 71 -10.16 2.94 -9.50
CA ALA A 71 -10.73 1.81 -8.79
C ALA A 71 -11.25 2.22 -7.40
N ALA A 72 -10.50 3.03 -6.64
CA ALA A 72 -10.93 3.53 -5.34
C ALA A 72 -12.24 4.33 -5.45
N ARG A 73 -12.30 5.29 -6.38
CA ARG A 73 -13.53 6.09 -6.65
C ARG A 73 -14.71 5.22 -7.07
N ARG A 74 -14.46 4.22 -7.91
CA ARG A 74 -15.50 3.30 -8.38
C ARG A 74 -16.03 2.44 -7.23
N LEU A 75 -15.15 1.81 -6.46
CA LEU A 75 -15.54 0.93 -5.36
C LEU A 75 -16.30 1.70 -4.28
N LYS A 76 -15.84 2.91 -3.92
CA LYS A 76 -16.53 3.81 -2.98
C LYS A 76 -18.00 4.03 -3.37
N ARG A 77 -18.25 4.33 -4.66
CA ARG A 77 -19.61 4.54 -5.19
C ARG A 77 -20.45 3.26 -5.22
N GLU A 78 -19.87 2.15 -5.67
CA GLU A 78 -20.61 0.89 -5.86
C GLU A 78 -21.01 0.26 -4.52
N GLU A 79 -20.16 0.39 -3.49
CA GLU A 79 -20.44 -0.12 -2.15
C GLU A 79 -21.25 0.89 -1.30
N GLY A 80 -21.44 2.12 -1.79
CA GLY A 80 -22.18 3.17 -1.07
C GLY A 80 -21.51 3.60 0.24
N VAL A 81 -20.19 3.43 0.36
CA VAL A 81 -19.44 3.70 1.60
C VAL A 81 -18.89 5.12 1.63
N ALA A 82 -18.76 5.67 2.83
CA ALA A 82 -18.19 7.01 3.02
C ALA A 82 -16.66 7.03 2.81
N ARG A 83 -15.98 5.90 3.05
CA ARG A 83 -14.52 5.81 3.04
C ARG A 83 -13.97 4.64 2.22
N VAL A 84 -12.92 4.89 1.44
CA VAL A 84 -12.12 3.86 0.73
C VAL A 84 -10.64 3.97 1.07
N GLY A 85 -10.04 2.87 1.51
CA GLY A 85 -8.61 2.76 1.77
C GLY A 85 -7.85 2.16 0.59
N VAL A 86 -6.55 2.41 0.50
CA VAL A 86 -5.65 1.72 -0.44
C VAL A 86 -4.55 1.02 0.34
N VAL A 87 -4.26 -0.22 0.00
CA VAL A 87 -3.19 -1.02 0.59
C VAL A 87 -2.32 -1.61 -0.50
N GLY A 88 -1.01 -1.41 -0.41
CA GLY A 88 -0.07 -1.97 -1.38
C GLY A 88 1.24 -2.40 -0.73
N ALA A 89 1.90 -3.34 -1.38
CA ALA A 89 3.22 -3.83 -0.99
C ALA A 89 4.20 -3.80 -2.19
N TRP A 90 5.52 -3.63 -1.99
CA TRP A 90 6.52 -3.51 -3.08
C TRP A 90 6.13 -2.44 -4.12
N VAL A 91 6.03 -2.81 -5.41
CA VAL A 91 5.52 -1.96 -6.49
C VAL A 91 4.08 -1.49 -6.21
N GLY A 92 3.27 -2.32 -5.55
CA GLY A 92 1.94 -1.95 -5.12
C GLY A 92 1.97 -0.90 -4.02
N GLY A 93 2.98 -0.93 -3.13
CA GLY A 93 3.20 0.08 -2.10
C GLY A 93 3.56 1.42 -2.73
N THR A 94 4.46 1.42 -3.71
CA THR A 94 4.75 2.58 -4.55
C THR A 94 3.47 3.17 -5.16
N LEU A 95 2.65 2.34 -5.81
CA LEU A 95 1.44 2.81 -6.48
C LEU A 95 0.37 3.30 -5.48
N ALA A 96 0.29 2.69 -4.30
CA ALA A 96 -0.58 3.16 -3.21
C ALA A 96 -0.14 4.54 -2.71
N LEU A 97 1.17 4.77 -2.54
CA LEU A 97 1.72 6.08 -2.22
C LEU A 97 1.44 7.10 -3.34
N LEU A 98 1.69 6.75 -4.60
CA LEU A 98 1.42 7.62 -5.75
C LEU A 98 -0.07 7.92 -5.95
N ALA A 99 -0.96 7.12 -5.36
CA ALA A 99 -2.40 7.33 -5.36
C ALA A 99 -2.91 8.05 -4.10
N SER A 100 -2.06 8.35 -3.11
CA SER A 100 -2.48 8.95 -1.83
C SER A 100 -2.88 10.42 -1.93
N ASP A 101 -2.60 11.07 -3.06
CA ASP A 101 -3.04 12.44 -3.38
C ASP A 101 -4.47 12.51 -3.94
N CYS A 102 -5.13 11.37 -4.13
CA CYS A 102 -6.50 11.30 -4.63
C CYS A 102 -7.55 11.41 -3.52
N GLU A 103 -8.83 11.45 -3.90
CA GLU A 103 -9.99 11.47 -2.99
C GLU A 103 -10.26 10.09 -2.34
N ALA A 104 -9.21 9.31 -2.07
CA ALA A 104 -9.30 8.17 -1.16
C ALA A 104 -9.35 8.66 0.29
N ASP A 105 -9.74 7.78 1.22
CA ASP A 105 -10.01 8.13 2.61
C ASP A 105 -9.02 7.57 3.64
N ALA A 106 -8.15 6.63 3.24
CA ALA A 106 -6.93 6.24 3.96
C ALA A 106 -5.94 5.56 3.02
N CYS A 107 -4.65 5.55 3.35
CA CYS A 107 -3.65 4.79 2.59
C CYS A 107 -2.70 4.05 3.53
N ALA A 108 -2.53 2.74 3.36
CA ALA A 108 -1.41 2.02 3.94
C ALA A 108 -0.46 1.56 2.85
N VAL A 109 0.80 1.88 3.05
CA VAL A 109 1.89 1.65 2.14
C VAL A 109 2.89 0.76 2.85
N VAL A 110 2.88 -0.53 2.50
CA VAL A 110 3.83 -1.49 3.07
C VAL A 110 5.02 -1.60 2.12
N CYS A 111 6.24 -1.39 2.60
CA CYS A 111 7.48 -1.48 1.83
C CYS A 111 7.40 -0.85 0.43
N PRO A 112 7.22 0.49 0.32
CA PRO A 112 7.20 1.15 -0.98
C PRO A 112 8.54 0.96 -1.70
N TYR A 113 8.49 0.51 -2.95
CA TYR A 113 9.68 0.26 -3.77
C TYR A 113 10.23 1.52 -4.44
N VAL A 114 9.74 2.72 -4.10
CA VAL A 114 10.30 3.90 -4.76
C VAL A 114 11.63 4.23 -4.13
N ARG A 115 12.70 4.05 -4.90
CA ARG A 115 13.96 4.71 -4.61
C ARG A 115 13.74 6.21 -4.78
N LEU A 116 13.90 6.95 -3.70
CA LEU A 116 13.83 8.39 -3.69
C LEU A 116 15.24 8.94 -3.96
N PRO A 117 15.40 10.03 -4.73
CA PRO A 117 14.48 10.58 -5.73
C PRO A 117 14.43 9.75 -7.02
N LEU A 118 13.32 9.84 -7.75
CA LEU A 118 13.20 9.24 -9.08
C LEU A 118 14.06 10.06 -10.03
N GLY A 119 15.20 9.50 -10.48
CA GLY A 119 16.24 10.23 -11.22
C GLY A 119 15.77 11.30 -12.23
N THR A 120 16.58 12.34 -12.39
CA THR A 120 16.27 13.57 -13.16
C THR A 120 15.59 13.29 -14.51
N GLY A 121 14.41 13.88 -14.73
CA GLY A 121 13.67 13.81 -16.00
C GLY A 121 12.51 12.80 -16.03
N SER A 122 12.25 12.09 -14.92
CA SER A 122 11.04 11.28 -14.77
C SER A 122 9.79 12.17 -14.69
N GLU A 123 8.75 11.82 -15.46
CA GLU A 123 7.42 12.45 -15.36
C GLU A 123 6.61 11.91 -14.16
N VAL A 124 7.09 10.85 -13.50
CA VAL A 124 6.46 10.34 -12.28
C VAL A 124 6.73 11.34 -11.16
N PRO A 125 5.69 11.86 -10.46
CA PRO A 125 5.88 12.77 -9.35
C PRO A 125 6.80 12.19 -8.28
N GLU A 126 7.66 13.04 -7.69
CA GLU A 126 8.51 12.63 -6.60
C GLU A 126 7.66 12.10 -5.43
N PRO A 127 7.91 10.87 -4.95
CA PRO A 127 7.07 10.27 -3.91
C PRO A 127 7.08 11.02 -2.57
N LEU A 128 8.18 11.71 -2.22
CA LEU A 128 8.18 12.60 -1.04
C LEU A 128 7.24 13.78 -1.23
N ASP A 129 7.19 14.37 -2.41
CA ASP A 129 6.23 15.43 -2.72
C ASP A 129 4.80 14.90 -2.72
N VAL A 130 4.60 13.64 -3.14
CA VAL A 130 3.29 12.98 -3.06
C VAL A 130 2.89 12.75 -1.60
N ALA A 131 3.79 12.24 -0.78
CA ALA A 131 3.58 12.01 0.64
C ALA A 131 3.28 13.32 1.38
N ALA A 132 3.99 14.41 1.07
CA ALA A 132 3.77 15.71 1.67
C ALA A 132 2.36 16.25 1.37
N ARG A 133 1.90 16.13 0.11
CA ARG A 133 0.58 16.59 -0.33
C ARG A 133 -0.56 15.58 -0.12
N ALA A 134 -0.26 14.41 0.45
CA ALA A 134 -1.26 13.37 0.67
C ALA A 134 -2.44 13.94 1.45
N LYS A 135 -3.65 13.59 1.01
CA LYS A 135 -4.88 14.07 1.69
C LYS A 135 -5.26 13.19 2.87
N MET A 136 -4.64 12.02 2.97
CA MET A 136 -5.01 10.98 3.91
C MET A 136 -3.85 10.46 4.73
N PRO A 137 -4.13 9.99 5.95
CA PRO A 137 -3.12 9.34 6.78
C PRO A 137 -2.41 8.24 5.99
N ILE A 138 -1.09 8.16 6.18
CA ILE A 138 -0.22 7.15 5.60
C ILE A 138 0.37 6.29 6.71
N LEU A 139 0.17 4.98 6.62
CA LEU A 139 0.98 4.00 7.34
C LEU A 139 2.11 3.52 6.42
N ALA A 140 3.36 3.84 6.73
CA ALA A 140 4.54 3.36 6.02
C ALA A 140 5.30 2.31 6.84
N VAL A 141 5.59 1.16 6.25
CA VAL A 141 6.27 0.06 6.96
C VAL A 141 7.51 -0.41 6.19
N PHE A 142 8.61 -0.64 6.91
CA PHE A 142 9.91 -1.01 6.37
C PHE A 142 10.59 -2.13 7.16
N GLY A 143 11.50 -2.86 6.53
CA GLY A 143 12.49 -3.70 7.22
C GLY A 143 13.81 -2.96 7.41
N GLU A 144 14.46 -3.09 8.57
CA GLU A 144 15.75 -2.44 8.86
C GLU A 144 16.88 -2.92 7.90
N LEU A 145 16.83 -4.19 7.50
CA LEU A 145 17.83 -4.81 6.62
C LEU A 145 17.36 -4.88 5.16
N ASP A 146 16.33 -4.09 4.81
CA ASP A 146 15.81 -4.00 3.46
C ASP A 146 16.86 -3.39 2.52
N ALA A 147 17.43 -4.23 1.65
CA ALA A 147 18.42 -3.79 0.66
C ALA A 147 17.79 -3.09 -0.56
N GLU A 148 16.47 -3.19 -0.71
CA GLU A 148 15.74 -2.63 -1.84
C GLU A 148 15.25 -1.19 -1.54
N VAL A 149 15.10 -0.84 -0.25
CA VAL A 149 14.76 0.51 0.22
C VAL A 149 15.86 1.07 1.12
N PRO A 150 16.69 2.02 0.62
CA PRO A 150 17.75 2.64 1.41
C PRO A 150 17.22 3.30 2.69
N LEU A 151 17.95 3.15 3.81
CA LEU A 151 17.57 3.74 5.09
C LEU A 151 17.47 5.28 5.05
N GLU A 152 18.21 5.93 4.15
CA GLU A 152 18.10 7.37 3.92
C GLU A 152 16.74 7.79 3.36
N ASP A 153 16.17 6.98 2.47
CA ASP A 153 14.84 7.18 1.87
C ASP A 153 13.76 6.97 2.93
N VAL A 154 13.90 5.92 3.74
CA VAL A 154 13.02 5.66 4.90
C VAL A 154 13.00 6.88 5.81
N ARG A 155 14.17 7.38 6.23
CA ARG A 155 14.29 8.56 7.09
C ARG A 155 13.76 9.83 6.44
N ALA A 156 13.84 9.96 5.12
CA ALA A 156 13.30 11.10 4.40
C ALA A 156 11.77 11.07 4.41
N LEU A 157 11.17 9.90 4.16
CA LEU A 157 9.72 9.73 4.25
C LEU A 157 9.23 9.93 5.69
N GLU A 158 9.92 9.37 6.68
CA GLU A 158 9.61 9.57 8.10
C GLU A 158 9.52 11.05 8.47
N ARG A 159 10.48 11.87 8.01
CA ARG A 159 10.46 13.32 8.22
C ARG A 159 9.27 14.01 7.55
N VAL A 160 8.99 13.67 6.28
CA VAL A 160 7.85 14.23 5.55
C VAL A 160 6.53 13.90 6.22
N LEU A 161 6.37 12.66 6.71
CA LEU A 161 5.16 12.22 7.38
C LEU A 161 5.05 12.81 8.80
N SER A 162 6.16 12.97 9.54
CA SER A 162 6.14 13.58 10.87
C SER A 162 5.81 15.07 10.86
N ASP A 163 6.13 15.77 9.77
CA ASP A 163 5.84 17.20 9.60
C ASP A 163 4.39 17.47 9.17
N SER A 164 3.62 16.41 8.90
CA SER A 164 2.23 16.52 8.47
C SER A 164 1.26 16.72 9.64
N GLN A 165 0.07 17.27 9.36
CA GLN A 165 -1.02 17.37 10.34
C GLN A 165 -1.93 16.11 10.35
N ARG A 166 -1.56 15.08 9.58
CA ARG A 166 -2.31 13.83 9.49
C ARG A 166 -1.81 12.88 10.57
N GLU A 167 -2.63 11.88 10.91
CA GLU A 167 -2.23 10.79 11.80
C GLU A 167 -1.36 9.75 11.07
N ASP A 168 -0.31 10.22 10.38
CA ASP A 168 0.64 9.37 9.68
C ASP A 168 1.44 8.52 10.68
N GLN A 169 1.82 7.31 10.28
CA GLN A 169 2.59 6.38 11.09
C GLN A 169 3.70 5.76 10.26
N THR A 170 4.89 5.63 10.85
CA THR A 170 6.01 4.91 10.26
C THR A 170 6.51 3.83 11.20
N TYR A 171 6.82 2.64 10.66
CA TYR A 171 7.39 1.55 11.43
C TYR A 171 8.53 0.88 10.66
N THR A 172 9.68 0.72 11.32
CA THR A 172 10.82 -0.02 10.81
C THR A 172 11.05 -1.25 11.69
N TYR A 173 10.95 -2.45 11.10
CA TYR A 173 11.12 -3.72 11.81
C TYR A 173 12.61 -4.08 11.94
N PRO A 174 13.13 -4.28 13.15
CA PRO A 174 14.54 -4.58 13.34
C PRO A 174 14.91 -5.98 12.84
N GLY A 175 16.09 -6.10 12.23
CA GLY A 175 16.68 -7.38 11.83
C GLY A 175 15.96 -8.14 10.71
N VAL A 176 15.05 -7.49 9.97
CA VAL A 176 14.31 -8.13 8.86
C VAL A 176 14.54 -7.41 7.53
N GLY A 177 14.51 -8.19 6.44
CA GLY A 177 14.71 -7.71 5.08
C GLY A 177 13.41 -7.28 4.39
N HIS A 178 13.45 -7.14 3.07
CA HIS A 178 12.36 -6.61 2.27
C HIS A 178 11.09 -7.47 2.32
N ALA A 179 11.28 -8.79 2.21
CA ALA A 179 10.17 -9.76 2.08
C ALA A 179 9.77 -10.40 3.41
N PHE A 180 9.97 -9.72 4.55
CA PHE A 180 9.81 -10.33 5.87
C PHE A 180 8.38 -10.81 6.18
N PHE A 181 7.37 -10.22 5.54
CA PHE A 181 5.96 -10.55 5.74
C PHE A 181 5.38 -11.39 4.58
N ASP A 182 6.22 -11.88 3.67
CA ASP A 182 5.77 -12.67 2.53
C ASP A 182 5.87 -14.17 2.80
N ASN A 183 4.78 -14.82 3.19
CA ASN A 183 4.75 -16.27 3.43
C ASN A 183 4.65 -17.10 2.13
N GLU A 184 5.42 -16.75 1.10
CA GLU A 184 5.53 -17.54 -0.11
C GLU A 184 6.55 -18.68 0.04
N GLN A 185 6.26 -19.82 -0.58
CA GLN A 185 7.14 -20.98 -0.55
C GLN A 185 8.54 -20.62 -1.09
N GLY A 186 9.56 -20.88 -0.28
CA GLY A 186 10.95 -20.60 -0.63
C GLY A 186 11.48 -19.24 -0.18
N ASN A 187 10.64 -18.36 0.37
CA ASN A 187 11.11 -17.12 0.98
C ASN A 187 11.83 -17.40 2.32
N ARG A 188 13.12 -17.09 2.38
CA ARG A 188 13.94 -17.26 3.60
C ARG A 188 13.91 -16.04 4.53
N GLU A 189 13.42 -14.91 4.04
CA GLU A 189 13.30 -13.67 4.81
C GLU A 189 12.05 -13.64 5.69
N TYR A 190 11.08 -14.52 5.43
CA TYR A 190 9.82 -14.56 6.17
C TYR A 190 10.02 -14.67 7.69
N ARG A 191 9.31 -13.82 8.45
CA ARG A 191 9.29 -13.77 9.91
C ARG A 191 7.84 -13.65 10.38
N GLU A 192 7.26 -14.78 10.76
CA GLU A 192 5.86 -14.87 11.20
C GLU A 192 5.49 -13.88 12.32
N ALA A 193 6.38 -13.67 13.29
CA ALA A 193 6.12 -12.72 14.38
C ALA A 193 6.02 -11.27 13.89
N ALA A 194 6.87 -10.88 12.94
CA ALA A 194 6.86 -9.54 12.35
C ALA A 194 5.66 -9.36 11.40
N GLU A 195 5.30 -10.38 10.61
CA GLU A 195 4.07 -10.36 9.81
C GLU A 195 2.83 -10.18 10.69
N ARG A 196 2.74 -10.91 11.81
CA ARG A 196 1.60 -10.83 12.72
C ARG A 196 1.45 -9.45 13.35
N ASP A 197 2.55 -8.87 13.83
CA ASP A 197 2.57 -7.50 14.36
C ASP A 197 2.20 -6.48 13.28
N LEU A 198 2.67 -6.67 12.05
CA LEU A 198 2.32 -5.83 10.90
C LEU A 198 0.82 -5.83 10.65
N TRP A 199 0.18 -6.99 10.60
CA TRP A 199 -1.27 -7.08 10.41
C TRP A 199 -2.05 -6.40 11.54
N GLN A 200 -1.61 -6.52 12.80
CA GLN A 200 -2.24 -5.81 13.92
C GLN A 200 -2.11 -4.29 13.80
N ARG A 201 -0.95 -3.79 13.34
CA ARG A 201 -0.75 -2.35 13.09
C ARG A 201 -1.62 -1.84 11.95
N ILE A 202 -1.70 -2.60 10.86
CA ILE A 202 -2.57 -2.29 9.72
C ILE A 202 -4.02 -2.21 10.18
N GLU A 203 -4.52 -3.21 10.92
CA GLU A 203 -5.89 -3.21 11.45
C GLU A 203 -6.17 -1.98 12.29
N LYS A 204 -5.32 -1.71 13.29
CA LYS A 204 -5.47 -0.56 14.18
C LYS A 204 -5.45 0.77 13.43
N PHE A 205 -4.55 0.90 12.45
CA PHE A 205 -4.46 2.10 11.61
C PHE A 205 -5.74 2.31 10.80
N PHE A 206 -6.27 1.25 10.19
CA PHE A 206 -7.53 1.29 9.46
C PHE A 206 -8.72 1.57 10.40
N GLU A 207 -8.73 1.03 11.62
CA GLU A 207 -9.79 1.33 12.58
C GLU A 207 -9.86 2.81 12.96
N GLY A 208 -8.72 3.45 13.20
CA GLY A 208 -8.66 4.90 13.48
C GLY A 208 -8.95 5.76 12.26
N SER A 209 -8.44 5.36 11.09
CA SER A 209 -8.51 6.17 9.86
C SER A 209 -9.79 5.97 9.05
N MET A 210 -10.53 4.88 9.27
CA MET A 210 -11.71 4.51 8.48
C MET A 210 -13.02 4.49 9.27
N GLY A 211 -12.98 4.88 10.55
CA GLY A 211 -14.15 4.94 11.45
C GLY A 211 -15.21 5.96 11.06
#